data_AF-A0A9D4EAL0-F1
#
_entry.id   AF-A0A9D4EAL0-F1
#
_cell.length_a   1.000
_cell.length_b   1.000
_cell.length_c   1.000
_cell.angle_alpha   90.00
_cell.angle_beta   90.00
_cell.angle_gamma   90.00
#
_symmetry.space_group_name_H-M   'P 1'
#
loop_
_entity.id
_entity.type
_entity.pdbx_description
1 polymer ?
#
loop_
_entity_poly.entity_id
_entity_poly.type
_entity_poly.pdbx_seq_one_letter_code
_entity_poly.pdbx_strand_id
1 'polypeptide(L)'
;MESTIDKEIGVFGGLFISIVSEMRGSAPVWEDFTTKATKLHTSLKGTLVAISAFLDAFQKIADLATGSRGATKELGTALTRLCMRHKAIETKLKKFTG
;
A
#
# COMPACT_ATOMS: atom_id res chain seq x y z
N MET A 1 38.19 36.52 -24.52
CA MET A 1 38.26 35.27 -23.74
C MET A 1 37.65 35.49 -22.36
N GLU A 2 38.08 36.50 -21.61
CA GLU A 2 37.53 36.89 -20.31
C GLU A 2 36.02 37.20 -20.33
N SER A 3 35.53 37.98 -21.29
CA SER A 3 34.08 38.31 -21.39
C SER A 3 33.17 37.14 -21.79
N THR A 4 33.74 36.05 -22.30
CA THR A 4 33.00 34.81 -22.59
C THR A 4 32.81 34.00 -21.30
N ILE A 5 33.85 33.93 -20.48
CA ILE A 5 33.84 33.24 -19.19
C ILE A 5 32.85 33.89 -18.22
N ASP A 6 32.81 35.23 -18.15
CA ASP A 6 31.87 35.95 -17.28
C ASP A 6 30.40 35.70 -17.67
N LYS A 7 30.12 35.57 -18.98
CA LYS A 7 28.78 35.22 -19.47
C LYS A 7 28.40 33.80 -19.10
N GLU A 8 29.31 32.85 -19.25
CA GLU A 8 29.08 31.45 -18.85
C GLU A 8 28.82 31.35 -17.35
N ILE A 9 29.60 32.05 -16.52
CA ILE A 9 29.39 32.11 -15.06
C ILE A 9 28.00 32.67 -14.73
N GLY A 10 27.57 33.73 -15.42
CA GLY A 10 26.22 34.28 -15.26
C GLY A 10 25.11 33.28 -15.62
N VAL A 11 25.29 32.51 -16.69
CA VAL A 11 24.34 31.46 -17.10
C VAL A 11 24.28 30.33 -16.07
N PHE A 12 25.43 29.86 -15.58
CA PHE A 12 25.48 28.83 -14.54
C PHE A 12 24.86 29.31 -13.22
N GLY A 13 25.11 30.57 -12.83
CA GLY A 13 24.49 31.18 -11.66
C GLY A 13 22.96 31.26 -11.78
N GLY A 14 22.45 31.66 -12.95
CA GLY A 14 21.01 31.67 -13.22
C GLY A 14 20.36 30.29 -13.15
N LEU A 15 21.01 29.27 -13.75
CA LEU A 15 20.58 27.87 -13.67
C LEU A 15 20.51 27.37 -12.22
N PHE A 16 21.53 27.65 -11.41
CA PHE A 16 21.55 27.26 -10.00
C PHE A 16 20.38 27.87 -9.23
N ILE A 17 20.12 29.16 -9.41
CA ILE A 17 19.01 29.85 -8.75
C ILE A 17 17.66 29.27 -9.18
N SER A 18 17.47 28.99 -10.48
CA SER A 18 16.24 28.34 -10.98
C SER A 18 16.02 26.97 -10.35
N ILE A 19 17.04 26.10 -10.32
CA ILE A 19 16.93 24.78 -9.71
C ILE A 19 16.57 24.89 -8.22
N VAL A 20 17.22 25.78 -7.48
CA VAL A 20 16.92 25.98 -6.05
C VAL A 20 15.49 26.49 -5.85
N SER A 21 15.03 27.41 -6.71
CA SER A 21 13.67 27.93 -6.67
C SER A 21 12.63 26.83 -6.93
N GLU A 22 12.85 26.00 -7.96
CA GLU A 22 11.99 24.87 -8.29
C GLU A 22 11.96 23.83 -7.16
N MET A 23 13.11 23.50 -6.59
CA MET A 23 13.19 22.60 -5.44
C MET A 23 12.38 23.12 -4.26
N ARG A 24 12.51 24.41 -3.92
CA ARG A 24 11.74 25.04 -2.84
C ARG A 24 10.25 25.06 -3.15
N GLY A 25 9.88 25.37 -4.40
CA GLY A 25 8.50 25.37 -4.86
C GLY A 25 7.85 23.98 -4.86
N SER A 26 8.64 22.91 -4.94
CA SER A 26 8.13 21.52 -4.95
C SER A 26 7.69 20.99 -3.58
N ALA A 27 8.13 21.61 -2.47
CA ALA A 27 7.82 21.18 -1.10
C ALA A 27 6.33 20.87 -0.83
N PRO A 28 5.36 21.75 -1.16
CA PRO A 28 3.94 21.46 -0.92
C PRO A 28 3.42 20.24 -1.70
N VAL A 29 4.00 19.93 -2.86
CA VAL A 29 3.60 18.75 -3.66
C VAL A 29 4.06 17.46 -2.98
N TRP A 30 5.28 17.46 -2.43
CA TRP A 30 5.79 16.33 -1.64
C TRP A 30 5.00 16.11 -0.35
N GLU A 31 4.63 17.20 0.33
CA GLU A 31 3.80 17.13 1.53
C GLU A 31 2.39 16.57 1.25
N ASP A 32 1.76 17.01 0.17
CA ASP A 32 0.45 16.49 -0.26
C ASP A 32 0.52 15.00 -0.63
N PHE A 33 1.55 14.61 -1.40
CA PHE A 33 1.79 13.21 -1.74
C PHE A 33 1.97 12.35 -0.49
N THR A 34 2.82 12.79 0.44
CA THR A 34 3.09 12.10 1.71
C THR A 34 1.81 11.95 2.55
N THR A 35 0.99 13.01 2.60
CA THR A 35 -0.30 13.01 3.29
C THR A 35 -1.25 11.98 2.70
N LYS A 36 -1.37 11.94 1.37
CA LYS A 36 -2.24 10.99 0.66
C LYS A 36 -1.75 9.55 0.80
N ALA A 37 -0.43 9.32 0.71
CA ALA A 37 0.16 8.01 0.94
C ALA A 37 -0.11 7.50 2.36
N THR A 38 -0.01 8.38 3.36
CA THR A 38 -0.33 8.04 4.76
C THR A 38 -1.81 7.67 4.93
N LYS A 39 -2.74 8.41 4.30
CA LYS A 39 -4.17 8.08 4.32
C LYS A 39 -4.45 6.72 3.68
N LEU A 40 -3.84 6.44 2.53
CA LEU A 40 -3.94 5.13 1.87
C LEU A 40 -3.44 4.02 2.79
N HIS A 41 -2.27 4.19 3.40
CA HIS A 41 -1.68 3.22 4.32
C HIS A 41 -2.61 2.91 5.52
N THR A 42 -3.18 3.95 6.14
CA THR A 42 -4.14 3.78 7.24
C THR A 42 -5.41 3.07 6.78
N SER A 43 -5.93 3.39 5.60
CA SER A 43 -7.10 2.71 5.03
C SER A 43 -6.81 1.23 4.79
N LEU A 44 -5.65 0.89 4.22
CA LEU A 44 -5.23 -0.50 4.01
C LEU A 44 -5.14 -1.28 5.33
N LYS A 45 -4.60 -0.66 6.40
CA LYS A 45 -4.60 -1.27 7.74
C LYS A 45 -6.01 -1.52 8.27
N GLY A 46 -6.93 -0.58 8.08
CA GLY A 46 -8.33 -0.76 8.44
C GLY A 46 -9.01 -1.90 7.65
N THR A 47 -8.81 -1.94 6.34
CA THR A 47 -9.30 -3.03 5.48
C THR A 47 -8.75 -4.38 5.91
N LEU A 48 -7.48 -4.42 6.33
CA LEU A 48 -6.86 -5.65 6.80
C LEU A 48 -7.52 -6.21 8.05
N VAL A 49 -7.84 -5.36 9.03
CA VAL A 49 -8.62 -5.75 10.22
C VAL A 49 -10.00 -6.30 9.83
N ALA A 50 -10.67 -5.64 8.88
CA ALA A 50 -11.97 -6.10 8.39
C ALA A 50 -11.87 -7.46 7.67
N ILE A 51 -10.82 -7.68 6.87
CA ILE A 51 -10.55 -8.98 6.23
C ILE A 51 -10.31 -10.06 7.27
N SER A 52 -9.49 -9.81 8.30
CA SER A 52 -9.24 -10.79 9.37
C SER A 52 -10.55 -11.22 10.04
N ALA A 53 -11.38 -10.25 10.45
CA ALA A 53 -12.67 -10.52 11.10
C ALA A 53 -13.63 -11.30 10.18
N PHE A 54 -13.68 -10.93 8.90
CA PHE A 54 -14.45 -11.66 7.90
C PHE A 54 -13.99 -13.12 7.76
N LEU A 55 -12.68 -13.36 7.65
CA LEU A 55 -12.13 -14.71 7.48
C LEU A 55 -12.34 -15.58 8.71
N ASP A 56 -12.33 -15.00 9.91
CA ASP A 56 -12.65 -15.73 11.14
C ASP A 56 -14.12 -16.14 11.19
N ALA A 57 -15.03 -15.27 10.78
CA ALA A 57 -16.45 -15.63 10.64
C ALA A 57 -16.66 -16.69 9.53
N PHE A 58 -15.96 -16.54 8.41
CA PHE A 58 -15.98 -17.49 7.30
C PHE A 58 -15.51 -18.88 7.74
N GLN A 59 -14.43 -18.95 8.52
CA GLN A 59 -13.89 -20.22 9.00
C GLN A 59 -14.88 -20.92 9.94
N LYS A 60 -15.60 -20.20 10.81
CA LYS A 60 -16.64 -20.80 11.66
C LYS A 60 -17.72 -21.51 10.83
N ILE A 61 -18.12 -20.94 9.69
CA ILE A 61 -19.08 -21.57 8.76
C ILE A 61 -18.45 -22.84 8.15
N ALA A 62 -17.19 -22.76 7.72
CA ALA A 62 -16.48 -23.91 7.16
C ALA A 62 -16.31 -25.05 8.18
N ASP A 63 -16.03 -24.72 9.44
CA ASP A 63 -15.88 -25.69 10.53
C ASP A 63 -17.22 -26.37 10.86
N LEU A 64 -18.30 -25.59 10.94
CA LEU A 64 -19.65 -26.11 11.13
C LEU A 64 -20.02 -27.10 10.02
N ALA A 65 -19.75 -26.75 8.77
CA ALA A 65 -19.98 -27.63 7.63
C ALA A 65 -19.10 -28.89 7.68
N THR A 66 -17.82 -28.76 8.07
CA THR A 66 -16.90 -29.90 8.21
C THR A 66 -17.33 -30.89 9.31
N GLY A 67 -17.99 -30.40 10.36
CA GLY A 67 -18.55 -31.22 11.43
C GLY A 67 -19.80 -32.03 11.04
N SER A 68 -20.37 -31.78 9.86
CA SER A 68 -21.54 -32.48 9.36
C SER A 68 -21.19 -33.84 8.68
N ARG A 69 -22.17 -34.48 8.04
CA ARG A 69 -22.00 -35.78 7.34
C ARG A 69 -22.28 -35.63 5.84
N GLY A 70 -21.71 -36.55 5.04
CA GLY A 70 -21.93 -36.60 3.59
C GLY A 70 -21.35 -35.38 2.86
N ALA A 71 -22.02 -34.94 1.79
CA ALA A 71 -21.56 -33.87 0.91
C ALA A 71 -21.31 -32.52 1.62
N THR A 72 -22.05 -32.23 2.70
CA THR A 72 -21.87 -30.99 3.47
C THR A 72 -20.49 -30.93 4.15
N LYS A 73 -19.92 -32.08 4.55
CA LYS A 73 -18.54 -32.18 5.05
C LYS A 73 -17.52 -31.83 3.97
N GLU A 74 -17.73 -32.31 2.75
CA GLU A 74 -16.87 -32.02 1.61
C GLU A 74 -16.91 -30.54 1.25
N LEU A 75 -18.10 -29.93 1.32
CA LEU A 75 -18.27 -28.49 1.18
C LEU A 75 -17.47 -27.72 2.25
N GLY A 76 -17.60 -28.09 3.54
CA GLY A 76 -16.82 -27.48 4.62
C GLY A 76 -15.31 -27.58 4.41
N THR A 77 -14.84 -28.71 3.90
CA THR A 77 -13.43 -28.91 3.54
C THR A 77 -13.00 -27.98 2.39
N ALA A 78 -13.84 -27.80 1.37
CA ALA A 78 -13.58 -26.88 0.27
C ALA A 78 -13.56 -25.41 0.73
N LEU A 79 -14.51 -25.03 1.60
CA LEU A 79 -14.56 -23.70 2.21
C LEU A 79 -13.32 -23.41 3.06
N THR A 80 -12.86 -24.38 3.85
CA THR A 80 -11.63 -24.24 4.64
C THR A 80 -10.43 -23.97 3.73
N ARG A 81 -10.30 -24.68 2.61
CA ARG A 81 -9.23 -24.41 1.63
C ARG A 81 -9.31 -23.00 1.05
N LEU A 82 -10.51 -22.51 0.76
CA LEU A 82 -10.71 -21.14 0.28
C LEU A 82 -10.29 -20.12 1.34
N CYS A 83 -10.72 -20.31 2.59
CA CYS A 83 -10.34 -19.46 3.72
C CYS A 83 -8.82 -19.38 3.89
N MET A 84 -8.13 -20.52 3.85
CA MET A 84 -6.66 -20.57 3.98
C MET A 84 -5.95 -19.85 2.83
N ARG A 85 -6.47 -19.93 1.60
CA ARG A 85 -5.94 -19.16 0.46
C ARG A 85 -6.12 -17.65 0.66
N HIS A 86 -7.26 -17.23 1.20
CA HIS A 86 -7.49 -15.81 1.53
C HIS A 86 -6.59 -15.35 2.69
N LYS A 87 -6.37 -16.17 3.73
CA LYS A 87 -5.40 -15.87 4.81
C LYS A 87 -3.97 -15.71 4.30
N ALA A 88 -3.59 -16.44 3.25
CA ALA A 88 -2.29 -16.24 2.60
C ALA A 88 -2.19 -14.88 1.88
N ILE A 89 -3.27 -14.42 1.25
CA ILE A 89 -3.35 -13.07 0.64
C ILE A 89 -3.30 -12.00 1.74
N GLU A 90 -4.08 -12.17 2.81
CA GLU A 90 -4.05 -11.29 3.99
C GLU A 90 -2.64 -11.16 4.55
N THR A 91 -1.88 -12.26 4.66
CA THR A 91 -0.49 -12.24 5.14
C THR A 91 0.44 -11.43 4.23
N LYS A 92 0.24 -11.51 2.91
CA LYS A 92 0.98 -10.67 1.94
C LYS A 92 0.62 -9.20 2.10
N LEU A 93 -0.66 -8.89 2.31
CA LEU A 93 -1.13 -7.53 2.58
C LEU A 93 -0.56 -6.99 3.90
N LYS A 94 -0.49 -7.82 4.97
CA LYS A 94 0.15 -7.45 6.25
C LYS A 94 1.58 -6.99 6.03
N LYS A 95 2.37 -7.79 5.30
CA LYS A 95 3.77 -7.45 4.96
C LYS A 95 3.89 -6.16 4.15
N PHE A 96 2.94 -5.89 3.25
CA PHE A 96 2.92 -4.66 2.46
C PHE A 96 2.63 -3.43 3.32
N THR A 97 1.78 -3.55 4.34
CA THR A 97 1.38 -2.45 5.22
C THR A 97 2.25 -2.27 6.46
N GLY A 98 3.33 -3.04 6.62
CA GLY A 98 4.21 -2.99 7.79
C GLY A 98 3.76 -3.91 8.91
#